data_AF-A0A7S3PXD2-F1
#
_entry.id   AF-A0A7S3PXD2-F1
#
_cell.length_a   1.000
_cell.length_b   1.000
_cell.length_c   1.000
_cell.angle_alpha   90.00
_cell.angle_beta   90.00
_cell.angle_gamma   90.00
#
_symmetry.space_group_name_H-M   'P 1'
#
loop_
_entity.id
_entity.type
_entity.pdbx_description
1 polymer ?
#
loop_
_entity_poly.entity_id
_entity_poly.type
_entity_poly.pdbx_seq_one_letter_code
_entity_poly.pdbx_strand_id
1 'polypeptide(L)'
;MKIPRDDNRLASASGDDYEGLINENRSEVKTRSYNPITNCFLTMLAFVQFSWIHHRTEFILALVLAGSVSLAVTGVIEAYENGQNVNVRKHSFSRDYTDLKSTLELKLGGVDHWCLDGSDSRCPQCEDPTHPSSRSHSQHWGDTYVRNVKLAKDYLSENPAGVDVIFLGDSNTEARVGTFKGLKGEGNLAEVLTKSKHKFEKLFKKKSGGEYNGLALGIAGDSSPNLLWRIQQNEFRDLEPKVWWINIGSNDLLSTRCSEEITIMGILRVVEELMAKDDGAIIVINSILPVAVKSSMSLEGKYIHNKYWYSINQVNQNLQKFAKKHPGVKFFDAKEILTEFKGHNLYMRKEMFVDKVHLSVDGQAALAEAQANTVKNILQKKSENDMKVDGNPSKSGDYRNSDSDGSDASSPDWWTEQDYDDFLNFDIDLDGSDDWL
;
A
#
# COMPACT_ATOMS: atom_id res chain seq x y z
N MET A 1 -5.77 -75.53 -38.52
CA MET A 1 -6.09 -76.35 -39.71
C MET A 1 -6.54 -77.73 -39.25
N LYS A 2 -7.84 -77.92 -39.10
CA LYS A 2 -8.58 -79.18 -38.95
C LYS A 2 -9.88 -78.90 -39.68
N ILE A 3 -10.12 -79.62 -40.77
CA ILE A 3 -11.31 -79.47 -41.62
C ILE A 3 -12.41 -80.35 -41.02
N PRO A 4 -13.56 -79.80 -40.61
CA PRO A 4 -14.74 -80.60 -40.30
C PRO A 4 -15.55 -80.88 -41.58
N ARG A 5 -16.05 -82.11 -41.61
CA ARG A 5 -16.72 -82.82 -42.70
C ARG A 5 -17.97 -82.14 -43.23
N ASP A 6 -18.17 -82.33 -44.54
CA ASP A 6 -19.44 -82.18 -45.25
C ASP A 6 -20.56 -82.96 -44.56
N ASP A 7 -21.63 -82.26 -44.19
CA ASP A 7 -22.90 -82.88 -43.85
C ASP A 7 -23.85 -82.73 -45.05
N ASN A 8 -23.92 -83.79 -45.85
CA ASN A 8 -24.93 -84.00 -46.88
C ASN A 8 -26.30 -84.20 -46.22
N ARG A 9 -26.99 -83.10 -45.94
CA ARG A 9 -28.44 -83.07 -45.65
C ARG A 9 -29.13 -82.04 -46.54
N LEU A 10 -29.00 -82.23 -47.85
CA LEU A 10 -29.84 -81.58 -48.87
C LEU A 10 -30.33 -82.65 -49.84
N ALA A 11 -31.15 -83.56 -49.33
CA ALA A 11 -32.01 -84.40 -50.14
C ALA A 11 -33.25 -84.74 -49.30
N SER A 12 -34.42 -84.51 -49.89
CA SER A 12 -35.78 -84.73 -49.37
C SER A 12 -36.26 -83.86 -48.20
N ALA A 13 -36.81 -82.69 -48.54
CA ALA A 13 -37.92 -82.10 -47.78
C ALA A 13 -38.84 -81.36 -48.76
N SER A 14 -40.11 -81.77 -48.75
CA SER A 14 -41.23 -81.27 -49.55
C SER A 14 -41.63 -79.84 -49.16
N GLY A 15 -42.19 -79.10 -50.12
CA GLY A 15 -42.36 -77.64 -50.12
C GLY A 15 -43.37 -77.01 -49.14
N ASP A 16 -43.67 -77.63 -48.00
CA ASP A 16 -44.63 -77.10 -47.02
C ASP A 16 -44.02 -76.78 -45.64
N ASP A 17 -42.69 -76.72 -45.51
CA ASP A 17 -42.00 -76.51 -44.21
C ASP A 17 -41.05 -75.30 -44.17
N TYR A 18 -41.36 -74.26 -44.96
CA TYR A 18 -40.58 -73.01 -44.98
C TYR A 18 -41.07 -71.94 -43.99
N GLU A 19 -42.34 -71.99 -43.56
CA GLU A 19 -42.86 -71.01 -42.58
C GLU A 19 -42.56 -71.35 -41.11
N GLY A 20 -42.29 -72.62 -40.79
CA GLY A 20 -41.88 -73.05 -39.45
C GLY A 20 -40.45 -72.61 -39.10
N LEU A 21 -39.52 -72.77 -40.05
CA LEU A 21 -38.10 -72.44 -39.87
C LEU A 21 -37.82 -70.92 -39.83
N ILE A 22 -38.69 -70.09 -40.42
CA ILE A 22 -38.59 -68.63 -40.34
C ILE A 22 -39.11 -68.11 -38.99
N ASN A 23 -40.03 -68.84 -38.34
CA ASN A 23 -40.61 -68.42 -37.05
C ASN A 23 -39.81 -68.91 -35.83
N GLU A 24 -39.10 -70.04 -35.88
CA GLU A 24 -38.19 -70.45 -34.79
C GLU A 24 -36.90 -69.62 -34.72
N ASN A 25 -36.44 -69.06 -35.85
CA ASN A 25 -35.29 -68.14 -35.85
C ASN A 25 -35.63 -66.69 -35.48
N ARG A 26 -36.91 -66.37 -35.25
CA ARG A 26 -37.35 -65.01 -34.87
C ARG A 26 -37.50 -64.80 -33.37
N SER A 27 -37.43 -65.87 -32.57
CA SER A 27 -37.65 -65.83 -31.12
C SER A 27 -36.38 -65.82 -30.27
N GLU A 28 -35.17 -65.91 -30.84
CA GLU A 28 -33.91 -65.91 -30.07
C GLU A 28 -32.85 -64.87 -30.44
N VAL A 29 -33.17 -63.86 -31.26
CA VAL A 29 -32.36 -62.63 -31.29
C VAL A 29 -32.93 -61.64 -30.27
N LYS A 30 -32.72 -61.94 -28.97
CA LYS A 30 -32.70 -60.89 -27.95
C LYS A 30 -31.52 -59.98 -28.30
N THR A 31 -31.78 -58.90 -29.02
CA THR A 31 -30.86 -57.77 -29.11
C THR A 31 -30.61 -57.28 -27.69
N ARG A 32 -29.50 -57.71 -27.09
CA ARG A 32 -28.95 -57.04 -25.91
C ARG A 32 -28.70 -55.60 -26.34
N SER A 33 -29.58 -54.70 -25.91
CA SER A 33 -29.34 -53.26 -25.96
C SER A 33 -28.14 -52.98 -25.07
N TYR A 34 -26.95 -53.01 -25.66
CA TYR A 34 -25.74 -52.58 -24.97
C TYR A 34 -25.77 -51.06 -24.92
N ASN A 35 -25.64 -50.50 -23.71
CA ASN A 35 -25.62 -49.06 -23.53
C ASN A 35 -24.39 -48.50 -24.27
N PRO A 36 -24.57 -47.63 -25.28
CA PRO A 36 -23.49 -47.16 -26.14
C PRO A 36 -22.37 -46.47 -25.35
N ILE A 37 -22.71 -45.85 -24.23
CA ILE A 37 -21.75 -45.21 -23.32
C ILE A 37 -20.86 -46.27 -22.67
N THR A 38 -21.47 -47.30 -22.08
CA THR A 38 -20.70 -48.39 -21.43
C THR A 38 -19.79 -49.12 -22.41
N ASN A 39 -20.22 -49.28 -23.66
CA ASN A 39 -19.42 -49.96 -24.67
C ASN A 39 -18.22 -49.09 -25.10
N CYS A 40 -18.41 -47.78 -25.20
CA CYS A 40 -17.32 -46.83 -25.48
C CYS A 40 -16.24 -46.83 -24.37
N PHE A 41 -16.65 -46.91 -23.11
CA PHE A 41 -15.69 -47.00 -22.00
C PHE A 41 -14.96 -48.36 -21.96
N LEU A 42 -15.68 -49.46 -22.19
CA LEU A 42 -15.08 -50.79 -22.22
C LEU A 42 -14.10 -50.97 -23.38
N THR A 43 -14.40 -50.41 -24.56
CA THR A 43 -13.47 -50.44 -25.70
C THR A 43 -12.25 -49.57 -25.46
N MET A 44 -12.38 -48.39 -24.82
CA MET A 44 -11.23 -47.59 -24.40
C MET A 44 -10.35 -48.34 -23.39
N LEU A 45 -10.95 -48.97 -22.37
CA LEU A 45 -10.21 -49.74 -21.38
C LEU A 45 -9.50 -50.93 -22.02
N ALA A 46 -10.16 -51.66 -22.91
CA ALA A 46 -9.56 -52.76 -23.66
C ALA A 46 -8.39 -52.29 -24.54
N PHE A 47 -8.54 -51.15 -25.21
CA PHE A 47 -7.47 -50.56 -26.02
C PHE A 47 -6.27 -50.13 -25.17
N VAL A 48 -6.51 -49.51 -24.01
CA VAL A 48 -5.44 -49.13 -23.06
C VAL A 48 -4.74 -50.38 -22.53
N GLN A 49 -5.49 -51.42 -22.12
CA GLN A 49 -4.91 -52.68 -21.65
C GLN A 49 -4.09 -53.37 -22.74
N PHE A 50 -4.63 -53.48 -23.95
CA PHE A 50 -3.94 -54.06 -25.10
C PHE A 50 -2.64 -53.31 -25.42
N SER A 51 -2.71 -51.98 -25.48
CA SER A 51 -1.57 -51.11 -25.77
C SER A 51 -0.51 -51.18 -24.66
N TRP A 52 -0.92 -51.29 -23.40
CA TRP A 52 -0.01 -51.45 -22.26
C TRP A 52 0.71 -52.80 -22.27
N ILE A 53 0.02 -53.88 -22.66
CA ILE A 53 0.59 -55.24 -22.67
C ILE A 53 1.51 -55.45 -23.86
N HIS A 54 1.09 -55.04 -25.07
CA HIS A 54 1.80 -55.37 -26.31
C HIS A 54 2.70 -54.26 -26.85
N HIS A 55 2.41 -53.01 -26.51
CA HIS A 55 3.09 -51.82 -27.06
C HIS A 55 3.56 -50.85 -25.96
N ARG A 56 4.01 -51.41 -24.82
CA ARG A 56 4.29 -50.65 -23.59
C ARG A 56 5.16 -49.41 -23.82
N THR A 57 6.25 -49.54 -24.57
CA THR A 57 7.20 -48.44 -24.80
C THR A 57 6.58 -47.34 -25.68
N GLU A 58 5.90 -47.72 -26.76
CA GLU A 58 5.26 -46.79 -27.70
C GLU A 58 4.07 -46.06 -27.03
N PHE A 59 3.32 -46.78 -26.21
CA PHE A 59 2.20 -46.22 -25.44
C PHE A 59 2.68 -45.21 -24.37
N ILE A 60 3.76 -45.52 -23.64
CA ILE A 60 4.36 -44.58 -22.68
C ILE A 60 4.89 -43.33 -23.41
N LEU A 61 5.58 -43.50 -24.53
CA LEU A 61 6.09 -42.38 -25.34
C LEU A 61 4.94 -41.50 -25.87
N ALA A 62 3.84 -42.12 -26.32
CA ALA A 62 2.65 -41.40 -26.76
C ALA A 62 2.00 -40.59 -25.62
N LEU A 63 1.95 -41.14 -24.40
CA LEU A 63 1.44 -40.42 -23.22
C LEU A 63 2.34 -39.24 -22.82
N VAL A 64 3.67 -39.44 -22.84
CA VAL A 64 4.63 -38.37 -22.56
C VAL A 64 4.53 -37.27 -23.61
N LEU A 65 4.44 -37.64 -24.89
CA LEU A 65 4.28 -36.69 -25.99
C LEU A 65 2.95 -35.94 -25.87
N ALA A 66 1.83 -36.66 -25.66
CA ALA A 66 0.52 -36.05 -25.48
C ALA A 66 0.51 -35.10 -24.27
N GLY A 67 1.11 -35.49 -23.15
CA GLY A 67 1.27 -34.63 -21.98
C GLY A 67 2.08 -33.36 -22.29
N SER A 68 3.21 -33.51 -22.99
CA SER A 68 4.06 -32.36 -23.36
C SER A 68 3.38 -31.40 -24.34
N VAL A 69 2.68 -31.93 -25.36
CA VAL A 69 1.93 -31.15 -26.33
C VAL A 69 0.72 -30.49 -25.66
N SER A 70 0.00 -31.20 -24.80
CA SER A 70 -1.09 -30.60 -24.02
C SER A 70 -0.59 -29.47 -23.13
N LEU A 71 0.53 -29.64 -22.43
CA LEU A 71 1.14 -28.57 -21.62
C LEU A 71 1.56 -27.36 -22.46
N ALA A 72 2.08 -27.60 -23.67
CA ALA A 72 2.46 -26.54 -24.60
C ALA A 72 1.24 -25.80 -25.19
N VAL A 73 0.20 -26.53 -25.62
CA VAL A 73 -1.00 -25.96 -26.27
C VAL A 73 -1.92 -25.27 -25.26
N THR A 74 -2.06 -25.81 -24.05
CA THR A 74 -2.88 -25.20 -22.99
C THR A 74 -2.21 -23.96 -22.38
N GLY A 75 -0.95 -23.67 -22.74
CA GLY A 75 -0.20 -22.55 -22.20
C GLY A 75 -0.02 -22.65 -20.68
N VAL A 76 -0.16 -23.84 -20.08
CA VAL A 76 -0.08 -23.99 -18.61
C VAL A 76 1.31 -23.65 -18.09
N ILE A 77 2.36 -23.98 -18.84
CA ILE A 77 3.74 -23.59 -18.50
C ILE A 77 3.87 -22.07 -18.58
N GLU A 78 3.38 -21.46 -19.66
CA GLU A 78 3.44 -20.01 -19.87
C GLU A 78 2.57 -19.25 -18.85
N ALA A 79 1.43 -19.81 -18.43
CA ALA A 79 0.57 -19.28 -17.38
C ALA A 79 1.16 -19.46 -15.98
N TYR A 80 1.91 -20.54 -15.74
CA TYR A 80 2.63 -20.78 -14.49
C TYR A 80 3.84 -19.84 -14.35
N GLU A 81 4.63 -19.71 -15.42
CA GLU A 81 5.78 -18.80 -15.49
C GLU A 81 5.35 -17.31 -15.52
N ASN A 82 4.28 -16.96 -16.26
CA ASN A 82 3.69 -15.64 -16.17
C ASN A 82 3.03 -15.40 -14.82
N GLY A 83 2.40 -16.39 -14.18
CA GLY A 83 1.79 -16.22 -12.86
C GLY A 83 2.78 -15.73 -11.78
N GLN A 84 4.05 -16.13 -11.87
CA GLN A 84 5.11 -15.63 -10.99
C GLN A 84 5.73 -14.30 -11.45
N ASN A 85 5.89 -14.08 -12.77
CA ASN A 85 6.51 -12.87 -13.32
C ASN A 85 5.54 -11.68 -13.51
N VAL A 86 4.24 -11.91 -13.57
CA VAL A 86 3.22 -10.86 -13.77
C VAL A 86 3.15 -9.91 -12.58
N ASN A 87 3.38 -10.38 -11.35
CA ASN A 87 3.43 -9.49 -10.18
C ASN A 87 4.67 -8.60 -10.21
N VAL A 88 5.82 -9.11 -10.68
CA VAL A 88 7.05 -8.31 -10.80
C VAL A 88 6.92 -7.23 -11.87
N ARG A 89 6.29 -7.54 -13.01
CA ARG A 89 6.07 -6.57 -14.10
C ARG A 89 5.00 -5.51 -13.80
N LYS A 90 3.99 -5.83 -12.98
CA LYS A 90 2.92 -4.87 -12.61
C LYS A 90 3.39 -3.77 -11.67
N HIS A 91 4.46 -4.01 -10.91
CA HIS A 91 4.93 -3.15 -9.83
C HIS A 91 6.36 -2.63 -10.08
N SER A 92 6.90 -2.85 -11.28
CA SER A 92 8.21 -2.32 -11.69
C SER A 92 8.01 -1.00 -12.42
N PHE A 93 8.64 0.06 -11.91
CA PHE A 93 8.84 1.31 -12.65
C PHE A 93 10.35 1.54 -12.84
N SER A 94 10.71 2.14 -13.97
CA SER A 94 12.08 2.26 -14.46
C SER A 94 12.79 3.54 -14.02
N ARG A 95 12.02 4.54 -13.60
CA ARG A 95 12.52 5.89 -13.35
C ARG A 95 13.17 6.04 -11.98
N ASP A 96 14.28 6.76 -11.96
CA ASP A 96 15.02 7.09 -10.74
C ASP A 96 14.58 8.46 -10.19
N TYR A 97 13.93 8.45 -9.04
CA TYR A 97 13.47 9.64 -8.32
C TYR A 97 14.48 10.16 -7.30
N THR A 98 15.63 9.52 -7.16
CA THR A 98 16.56 9.77 -6.05
C THR A 98 17.41 11.01 -6.23
N ASP A 99 17.54 11.50 -7.47
CA ASP A 99 18.33 12.69 -7.84
C ASP A 99 17.50 13.97 -8.00
N LEU A 100 16.19 13.94 -7.70
CA LEU A 100 15.33 15.11 -7.84
C LEU A 100 15.82 16.29 -7.00
N LYS A 101 15.91 17.48 -7.61
CA LYS A 101 16.35 18.72 -6.96
C LYS A 101 15.25 19.78 -6.82
N SER A 102 14.14 19.63 -7.55
CA SER A 102 13.06 20.62 -7.60
C SER A 102 11.75 20.02 -8.11
N THR A 103 10.64 20.63 -7.67
CA THR A 103 9.26 20.34 -8.09
C THR A 103 9.08 20.34 -9.62
N LEU A 104 9.87 21.14 -10.36
CA LEU A 104 9.81 21.19 -11.83
C LEU A 104 10.34 19.93 -12.52
N GLU A 105 11.04 19.06 -11.77
CA GLU A 105 11.57 17.78 -12.26
C GLU A 105 10.58 16.62 -12.09
N LEU A 106 9.54 16.80 -11.26
CA LEU A 106 8.40 15.88 -11.12
C LEU A 106 7.47 15.97 -12.35
N LYS A 107 7.95 15.45 -13.48
CA LYS A 107 7.20 15.43 -14.74
C LYS A 107 6.36 14.17 -14.87
N LEU A 108 5.04 14.34 -14.95
CA LEU A 108 4.05 13.28 -15.16
C LEU A 108 4.15 12.59 -16.52
N GLY A 109 4.70 13.26 -17.55
CA GLY A 109 4.80 12.74 -18.91
C GLY A 109 5.71 11.52 -19.12
N GLY A 110 6.17 10.89 -18.04
CA GLY A 110 6.99 9.68 -18.05
C GLY A 110 6.79 8.84 -16.81
N VAL A 111 5.53 8.75 -16.35
CA VAL A 111 5.08 7.76 -15.36
C VAL A 111 4.77 6.46 -16.11
N ASP A 112 5.24 5.33 -15.60
CA ASP A 112 5.09 4.01 -16.22
C ASP A 112 3.65 3.49 -16.09
N HIS A 113 3.01 3.70 -14.93
CA HIS A 113 1.59 3.41 -14.70
C HIS A 113 1.02 4.22 -13.53
N TRP A 114 -0.25 4.62 -13.63
CA TRP A 114 -0.91 5.40 -12.56
C TRP A 114 -1.44 4.56 -11.40
N CYS A 115 -1.92 3.35 -11.70
CA CYS A 115 -2.65 2.52 -10.77
C CYS A 115 -1.81 1.36 -10.26
N LEU A 116 -1.98 1.02 -8.98
CA LEU A 116 -1.25 -0.06 -8.31
C LEU A 116 -1.33 -1.43 -9.01
N ASP A 117 -2.36 -1.66 -9.83
CA ASP A 117 -2.52 -2.91 -10.58
C ASP A 117 -1.77 -2.94 -11.93
N GLY A 118 -0.98 -1.89 -12.23
CA GLY A 118 -0.21 -1.69 -13.45
C GLY A 118 -0.99 -1.07 -14.61
N SER A 119 -2.19 -0.52 -14.38
CA SER A 119 -2.97 0.21 -15.39
C SER A 119 -2.97 1.72 -15.16
N ASP A 120 -3.55 2.48 -16.09
CA ASP A 120 -3.62 3.95 -15.97
C ASP A 120 -4.99 4.48 -15.51
N SER A 121 -6.05 3.69 -15.58
CA SER A 121 -7.43 4.20 -15.44
C SER A 121 -8.30 3.46 -14.42
N ARG A 122 -7.79 2.40 -13.77
CA ARG A 122 -8.57 1.59 -12.81
C ARG A 122 -8.47 2.08 -11.35
N CYS A 123 -7.93 3.28 -11.16
CA CYS A 123 -7.76 3.95 -9.87
C CYS A 123 -8.35 5.36 -9.95
N PRO A 124 -9.69 5.52 -10.04
CA PRO A 124 -10.32 6.82 -10.29
C PRO A 124 -10.13 7.84 -9.17
N GLN A 125 -9.70 7.38 -7.98
CA GLN A 125 -9.37 8.24 -6.84
C GLN A 125 -7.88 8.62 -6.79
N CYS A 126 -7.06 8.06 -7.69
CA CYS A 126 -5.66 8.43 -7.80
C CYS A 126 -5.56 9.74 -8.58
N GLU A 127 -5.34 10.82 -7.84
CA GLU A 127 -5.22 12.16 -8.37
C GLU A 127 -3.77 12.48 -8.75
N ASP A 128 -3.59 13.59 -9.46
CA ASP A 128 -2.26 14.09 -9.77
C ASP A 128 -1.47 14.39 -8.48
N PRO A 129 -0.35 13.68 -8.22
CA PRO A 129 0.41 13.83 -6.99
C PRO A 129 1.12 15.19 -6.86
N THR A 130 1.21 15.95 -7.95
CA THR A 130 1.92 17.24 -7.99
C THR A 130 1.05 18.43 -7.60
N HIS A 131 -0.27 18.21 -7.52
CA HIS A 131 -1.24 19.24 -7.16
C HIS A 131 -1.86 18.98 -5.79
N PRO A 132 -2.12 20.05 -5.01
CA PRO A 132 -2.82 19.93 -3.74
C PRO A 132 -4.28 19.53 -3.97
N SER A 133 -4.81 18.65 -3.12
CA SER A 133 -6.22 18.22 -3.20
C SER A 133 -6.93 18.39 -1.85
N SER A 134 -8.03 19.14 -1.85
CA SER A 134 -8.84 19.36 -0.66
C SER A 134 -9.88 18.27 -0.48
N ARG A 135 -10.11 17.88 0.78
CA ARG A 135 -11.27 17.07 1.19
C ARG A 135 -12.24 17.85 2.06
N SER A 136 -12.27 19.19 1.96
CA SER A 136 -13.15 20.06 2.74
C SER A 136 -14.65 19.80 2.56
N HIS A 137 -15.05 19.13 1.48
CA HIS A 137 -16.42 18.65 1.30
C HIS A 137 -16.81 17.55 2.30
N SER A 138 -15.84 16.87 2.92
CA SER A 138 -16.07 15.94 4.02
C SER A 138 -16.02 16.71 5.33
N GLN A 139 -17.18 16.81 6.01
CA GLN A 139 -17.33 17.54 7.27
C GLN A 139 -16.24 17.16 8.29
N HIS A 140 -16.09 15.86 8.57
CA HIS A 140 -15.07 15.37 9.50
C HIS A 140 -13.64 15.77 9.12
N TRP A 141 -13.32 15.82 7.82
CA TRP A 141 -12.00 16.22 7.37
C TRP A 141 -11.78 17.72 7.60
N GLY A 142 -12.76 18.56 7.22
CA GLY A 142 -12.72 20.02 7.44
C GLY A 142 -12.60 20.38 8.92
N ASP A 143 -13.42 19.76 9.78
CA ASP A 143 -13.38 19.96 11.22
C ASP A 143 -12.03 19.56 11.82
N THR A 144 -11.43 18.46 11.33
CA THR A 144 -10.13 17.99 11.79
C THR A 144 -9.01 18.93 11.36
N TYR A 145 -9.08 19.49 10.15
CA TYR A 145 -8.16 20.51 9.67
C TYR A 145 -8.23 21.76 10.56
N VAL A 146 -9.44 22.22 10.89
CA VAL A 146 -9.63 23.40 11.76
C VAL A 146 -9.16 23.15 13.18
N ARG A 147 -9.38 21.94 13.71
CA ARG A 147 -8.77 21.49 14.97
C ARG A 147 -7.25 21.59 14.89
N ASN A 148 -6.61 21.16 13.80
CA ASN A 148 -5.16 21.25 13.64
C ASN A 148 -4.67 22.70 13.60
N VAL A 149 -5.34 23.58 12.83
CA VAL A 149 -5.05 25.02 12.80
C VAL A 149 -5.11 25.62 14.21
N LYS A 150 -6.17 25.30 14.97
CA LYS A 150 -6.32 25.74 16.36
C LYS A 150 -5.20 25.20 17.25
N LEU A 151 -4.84 23.92 17.13
CA LEU A 151 -3.73 23.34 17.90
C LEU A 151 -2.40 24.03 17.59
N ALA A 152 -2.14 24.37 16.33
CA ALA A 152 -0.92 25.06 15.93
C ALA A 152 -0.87 26.49 16.48
N LYS A 153 -1.97 27.24 16.34
CA LYS A 153 -2.12 28.61 16.86
C LYS A 153 -1.92 28.68 18.38
N ASP A 154 -2.55 27.75 19.11
CA ASP A 154 -2.50 27.73 20.57
C ASP A 154 -1.14 27.21 21.09
N TYR A 155 -0.34 26.53 20.26
CA TYR A 155 0.85 25.79 20.71
C TYR A 155 1.90 26.65 21.41
N LEU A 156 2.24 27.80 20.84
CA LEU A 156 3.28 28.69 21.38
C LEU A 156 2.86 29.33 22.70
N SER A 157 1.56 29.60 22.88
CA SER A 157 1.02 30.10 24.15
C SER A 157 1.22 29.08 25.28
N GLU A 158 1.10 27.80 24.96
CA GLU A 158 1.30 26.71 25.91
C GLU A 158 2.78 26.33 26.08
N ASN A 159 3.61 26.58 25.06
CA ASN A 159 5.00 26.14 24.97
C ASN A 159 5.91 27.28 24.46
N PRO A 160 6.25 28.27 25.32
CA PRO A 160 7.06 29.43 24.92
C PRO A 160 8.48 29.08 24.46
N ALA A 161 8.97 27.88 24.80
CA ALA A 161 10.28 27.38 24.35
C ALA A 161 10.30 26.96 22.87
N GLY A 162 9.18 27.10 22.15
CA GLY A 162 9.04 26.69 20.76
C GLY A 162 8.76 25.19 20.60
N VAL A 163 8.71 24.77 19.35
CA VAL A 163 8.44 23.39 18.93
C VAL A 163 9.74 22.73 18.43
N ASP A 164 10.05 21.55 18.95
CA ASP A 164 11.21 20.77 18.49
C ASP A 164 10.87 19.93 17.25
N VAL A 165 9.66 19.36 17.19
CA VAL A 165 9.23 18.50 16.09
C VAL A 165 7.73 18.63 15.78
N ILE A 166 7.37 18.73 14.51
CA ILE A 166 5.98 18.61 14.06
C ILE A 166 5.81 17.31 13.28
N PHE A 167 4.84 16.49 13.70
CA PHE A 167 4.44 15.27 13.01
C PHE A 167 3.25 15.54 12.09
N LEU A 168 3.43 15.32 10.80
CA LEU A 168 2.43 15.45 9.75
C LEU A 168 2.09 14.05 9.22
N GLY A 169 0.81 13.77 8.94
CA GLY A 169 0.45 12.48 8.34
C GLY A 169 -1.03 12.11 8.39
N ASP A 170 -1.26 10.81 8.33
CA ASP A 170 -2.58 10.18 8.27
C ASP A 170 -3.17 9.84 9.66
N SER A 171 -4.02 8.81 9.71
CA SER A 171 -4.70 8.31 10.91
C SER A 171 -3.74 7.88 12.02
N ASN A 172 -2.57 7.33 11.70
CA ASN A 172 -1.60 6.93 12.72
C ASN A 172 -0.97 8.14 13.41
N THR A 173 -0.86 9.27 12.70
CA THR A 173 -0.45 10.55 13.28
C THR A 173 -1.60 11.19 14.06
N GLU A 174 -2.83 11.12 13.55
CA GLU A 174 -4.02 11.65 14.24
C GLU A 174 -4.26 10.96 15.59
N ALA A 175 -4.04 9.64 15.67
CA ALA A 175 -4.18 8.88 16.91
C ALA A 175 -3.35 9.44 18.08
N ARG A 176 -2.27 10.19 17.80
CA ARG A 176 -1.40 10.82 18.81
C ARG A 176 -2.02 12.01 19.50
N VAL A 177 -3.06 12.62 18.92
CA VAL A 177 -3.88 13.65 19.59
C VAL A 177 -5.15 13.07 20.21
N GLY A 178 -5.33 11.75 20.09
CA GLY A 178 -6.44 11.01 20.69
C GLY A 178 -7.72 11.07 19.86
N THR A 179 -7.62 11.28 18.55
CA THR A 179 -8.76 11.27 17.63
C THR A 179 -8.50 10.38 16.40
N PHE A 180 -9.59 9.97 15.75
CA PHE A 180 -9.61 9.31 14.46
C PHE A 180 -10.79 9.87 13.66
N LYS A 181 -10.54 10.41 12.46
CA LYS A 181 -11.54 11.15 11.67
C LYS A 181 -12.15 12.32 12.46
N GLY A 182 -11.36 12.98 13.29
CA GLY A 182 -11.77 14.11 14.13
C GLY A 182 -12.52 13.71 15.41
N LEU A 183 -12.84 12.44 15.60
CA LEU A 183 -13.64 11.95 16.72
C LEU A 183 -12.77 11.25 17.76
N LYS A 184 -13.15 11.31 19.05
CA LYS A 184 -12.46 10.59 20.15
C LYS A 184 -12.62 9.06 20.08
N GLY A 185 -13.41 8.55 19.13
CA GLY A 185 -13.79 7.15 19.02
C GLY A 185 -14.76 6.71 20.11
N GLU A 186 -15.21 5.46 20.01
CA GLU A 186 -16.06 4.79 21.00
C GLU A 186 -15.48 3.42 21.39
N GLY A 187 -15.88 2.90 22.57
CA GLY A 187 -15.47 1.58 23.06
C GLY A 187 -13.95 1.37 23.04
N ASN A 188 -13.51 0.25 22.48
CA ASN A 188 -12.09 -0.12 22.41
C ASN A 188 -11.25 0.91 21.63
N LEU A 189 -11.82 1.58 20.62
CA LEU A 189 -11.10 2.59 19.85
C LEU A 189 -10.80 3.82 20.72
N ALA A 190 -11.76 4.28 21.53
CA ALA A 190 -11.54 5.39 22.45
C ALA A 190 -10.40 5.12 23.44
N GLU A 191 -10.32 3.88 23.95
CA GLU A 191 -9.24 3.46 24.84
C GLU A 191 -7.89 3.48 24.14
N VAL A 192 -7.80 2.94 22.92
CA VAL A 192 -6.57 2.94 22.11
C VAL A 192 -6.12 4.36 21.82
N LEU A 193 -7.02 5.25 21.39
CA LEU A 193 -6.69 6.64 21.07
C LEU A 193 -6.24 7.42 22.31
N THR A 194 -6.94 7.27 23.43
CA THR A 194 -6.59 7.94 24.69
C THR A 194 -5.22 7.50 25.19
N LYS A 195 -4.94 6.18 25.18
CA LYS A 195 -3.64 5.66 25.61
C LYS A 195 -2.53 6.02 24.64
N SER A 196 -2.79 6.02 23.33
CA SER A 196 -1.82 6.44 22.30
C SER A 196 -1.41 7.90 22.46
N LYS A 197 -2.39 8.78 22.70
CA LYS A 197 -2.14 10.17 23.07
C LYS A 197 -1.24 10.28 24.30
N HIS A 198 -1.60 9.59 25.38
CA HIS A 198 -0.80 9.63 26.62
C HIS A 198 0.65 9.15 26.42
N LYS A 199 0.85 8.11 25.61
CA LYS A 199 2.19 7.62 25.25
C LYS A 199 2.99 8.66 24.48
N PHE A 200 2.37 9.32 23.50
CA PHE A 200 2.99 10.40 22.75
C PHE A 200 3.36 11.59 23.65
N GLU A 201 2.42 12.05 24.48
CA GLU A 201 2.64 13.21 25.37
C GLU A 201 3.75 12.98 26.38
N LYS A 202 3.91 11.75 26.89
CA LYS A 202 5.02 11.40 27.79
C LYS A 202 6.42 11.55 27.16
N LEU A 203 6.53 11.57 25.84
CA LEU A 203 7.79 11.70 25.12
C LEU A 203 7.96 13.10 24.52
N PHE A 204 6.85 13.69 24.08
CA PHE A 204 6.83 14.91 23.26
C PHE A 204 6.06 16.08 23.89
N LYS A 205 5.73 16.03 25.18
CA LYS A 205 5.27 17.21 25.92
C LYS A 205 6.04 17.36 27.22
N LYS A 206 6.80 18.46 27.36
CA LYS A 206 7.57 18.76 28.58
C LYS A 206 6.70 18.79 29.84
N LYS A 207 5.48 19.35 29.75
CA LYS A 207 4.50 19.36 30.86
C LYS A 207 4.09 17.95 31.33
N SER A 208 4.22 16.96 30.46
CA SER A 208 3.89 15.55 30.74
C SER A 208 5.14 14.68 31.00
N GLY A 209 6.31 15.30 31.21
CA GLY A 209 7.58 14.62 31.46
C GLY A 209 8.38 14.24 30.21
N GLY A 210 7.95 14.68 29.01
CA GLY A 210 8.69 14.47 27.78
C GLY A 210 9.96 15.32 27.68
N GLU A 211 10.96 14.80 26.97
CA GLU A 211 12.24 15.49 26.74
C GLU A 211 12.09 16.60 25.68
N TYR A 212 11.17 16.41 24.71
CA TYR A 212 10.97 17.27 23.56
C TYR A 212 9.58 17.93 23.56
N ASN A 213 9.47 19.06 22.87
CA ASN A 213 8.18 19.66 22.51
C ASN A 213 7.79 19.23 21.10
N GLY A 214 6.82 18.32 21.00
CA GLY A 214 6.26 17.85 19.74
C GLY A 214 4.78 18.21 19.57
N LEU A 215 4.37 18.38 18.32
CA LEU A 215 2.98 18.59 17.92
C LEU A 215 2.63 17.59 16.82
N ALA A 216 1.47 16.94 16.92
CA ALA A 216 0.98 16.02 15.89
C ALA A 216 -0.24 16.61 15.19
N LEU A 217 -0.16 16.74 13.86
CA LEU A 217 -1.18 17.30 12.97
C LEU A 217 -1.52 16.26 11.89
N GLY A 218 -2.12 15.17 12.34
CA GLY A 218 -2.61 14.10 11.46
C GLY A 218 -4.09 14.27 11.10
N ILE A 219 -4.48 13.76 9.94
CA ILE A 219 -5.89 13.60 9.55
C ILE A 219 -6.09 12.23 8.93
N ALA A 220 -7.01 11.44 9.50
CA ALA A 220 -7.33 10.11 9.01
C ALA A 220 -7.82 10.13 7.55
N GLY A 221 -7.19 9.28 6.74
CA GLY A 221 -7.50 9.13 5.33
C GLY A 221 -6.80 10.12 4.41
N ASP A 222 -5.90 10.97 4.90
CA ASP A 222 -5.05 11.80 4.04
C ASP A 222 -4.18 10.93 3.13
N SER A 223 -4.21 11.24 1.84
CA SER A 223 -3.15 10.92 0.88
C SER A 223 -2.12 12.06 0.82
N SER A 224 -1.03 11.88 0.08
CA SER A 224 0.01 12.90 -0.05
C SER A 224 -0.52 14.24 -0.63
N PRO A 225 -1.38 14.26 -1.68
CA PRO A 225 -2.02 15.49 -2.16
C PRO A 225 -2.86 16.23 -1.11
N ASN A 226 -3.48 15.50 -0.17
CA ASN A 226 -4.26 16.13 0.90
C ASN A 226 -3.36 16.82 1.92
N LEU A 227 -2.28 16.16 2.33
CA LEU A 227 -1.28 16.79 3.20
C LEU A 227 -0.62 17.99 2.51
N LEU A 228 -0.31 17.89 1.22
CA LEU A 228 0.22 19.00 0.42
C LEU A 228 -0.72 20.21 0.46
N TRP A 229 -2.02 19.98 0.29
CA TRP A 229 -3.02 21.05 0.39
C TRP A 229 -2.98 21.73 1.77
N ARG A 230 -2.94 20.96 2.87
CA ARG A 230 -2.90 21.53 4.23
C ARG A 230 -1.66 22.37 4.49
N ILE A 231 -0.50 21.92 4.01
CA ILE A 231 0.75 22.67 4.11
C ILE A 231 0.60 24.01 3.38
N GLN A 232 0.05 24.01 2.16
CA GLN A 232 -0.15 25.21 1.36
C GLN A 232 -1.22 26.17 1.91
N GLN A 233 -2.16 25.66 2.71
CA GLN A 233 -3.09 26.51 3.47
C GLN A 233 -2.48 27.09 4.75
N ASN A 234 -1.19 26.90 4.99
CA ASN A 234 -0.49 27.39 6.17
C ASN A 234 -1.10 26.87 7.48
N GLU A 235 -1.43 25.58 7.57
CA GLU A 235 -2.00 24.92 8.77
C GLU A 235 -1.22 25.23 10.08
N PHE A 236 0.07 25.57 9.95
CA PHE A 236 1.01 25.80 11.04
C PHE A 236 1.82 27.11 10.87
N ARG A 237 1.18 28.17 10.37
CA ARG A 237 1.80 29.48 10.00
C ARG A 237 2.89 29.99 10.96
N ASP A 238 2.66 29.92 12.27
CA ASP A 238 3.51 30.56 13.28
C ASP A 238 4.54 29.61 13.92
N LEU A 239 4.68 28.39 13.39
CA LEU A 239 5.55 27.37 13.97
C LEU A 239 6.80 27.13 13.12
N GLU A 240 7.95 27.21 13.78
CA GLU A 240 9.27 26.93 13.23
C GLU A 240 9.90 25.71 13.93
N PRO A 241 9.54 24.47 13.54
CA PRO A 241 10.12 23.30 14.15
C PRO A 241 11.55 23.07 13.70
N LYS A 242 12.34 22.42 14.54
CA LYS A 242 13.68 21.95 14.16
C LYS A 242 13.60 20.68 13.29
N VAL A 243 12.49 19.94 13.39
CA VAL A 243 12.26 18.70 12.66
C VAL A 243 10.82 18.65 12.12
N TRP A 244 10.68 18.43 10.82
CA TRP A 244 9.43 18.02 10.19
C TRP A 244 9.42 16.49 10.11
N TRP A 245 8.41 15.82 10.65
CA TRP A 245 8.28 14.37 10.62
C TRP A 245 7.05 13.95 9.81
N ILE A 246 7.25 13.34 8.65
CA ILE A 246 6.19 13.01 7.71
C ILE A 246 5.89 11.51 7.77
N ASN A 247 4.64 11.13 8.00
CA ASN A 247 4.14 9.76 7.87
C ASN A 247 2.88 9.73 7.00
N ILE A 248 3.09 9.57 5.68
CA ILE A 248 2.06 9.63 4.63
C ILE A 248 2.38 8.62 3.52
N GLY A 249 1.45 8.36 2.60
CA GLY A 249 1.64 7.40 1.49
C GLY A 249 0.84 6.11 1.62
N SER A 250 0.37 5.77 2.83
CA SER A 250 -0.40 4.55 3.07
C SER A 250 -1.73 4.58 2.30
N ASN A 251 -2.46 5.69 2.37
CA ASN A 251 -3.75 5.87 1.69
C ASN A 251 -3.60 6.03 0.18
N ASP A 252 -2.47 6.56 -0.29
CA ASP A 252 -2.13 6.62 -1.71
C ASP A 252 -2.12 5.19 -2.32
N LEU A 253 -1.52 4.22 -1.62
CA LEU A 253 -1.51 2.82 -2.06
C LEU A 253 -2.84 2.08 -1.78
N LEU A 254 -3.40 2.25 -0.58
CA LEU A 254 -4.52 1.42 -0.09
C LEU A 254 -5.88 1.92 -0.55
N SER A 255 -6.10 3.23 -0.45
CA SER A 255 -7.41 3.86 -0.63
C SER A 255 -7.56 4.35 -2.07
N THR A 256 -6.65 5.20 -2.54
CA THR A 256 -6.72 5.77 -3.90
C THR A 256 -6.22 4.79 -4.97
N ARG A 257 -5.45 3.77 -4.57
CA ARG A 257 -4.85 2.74 -5.44
C ARG A 257 -3.87 3.32 -6.46
N CYS A 258 -3.21 4.41 -6.09
CA CYS A 258 -2.08 4.93 -6.84
C CYS A 258 -0.94 3.90 -6.90
N SER A 259 -0.15 3.98 -7.97
CA SER A 259 1.07 3.20 -8.15
C SER A 259 2.16 3.62 -7.16
N GLU A 260 3.20 2.79 -7.11
CA GLU A 260 4.42 3.09 -6.35
C GLU A 260 5.04 4.42 -6.78
N GLU A 261 5.10 4.64 -8.10
CA GLU A 261 5.70 5.83 -8.70
C GLU A 261 4.92 7.10 -8.34
N ILE A 262 3.59 7.08 -8.53
CA ILE A 262 2.72 8.19 -8.13
C ILE A 262 2.79 8.45 -6.62
N THR A 263 2.85 7.39 -5.80
CA THR A 263 3.00 7.52 -4.34
C THR A 263 4.33 8.19 -3.97
N ILE A 264 5.44 7.78 -4.59
CA ILE A 264 6.75 8.42 -4.38
C ILE A 264 6.69 9.89 -4.76
N MET A 265 6.12 10.22 -5.93
CA MET A 265 5.98 11.59 -6.39
C MET A 265 5.20 12.45 -5.40
N GLY A 266 4.08 11.94 -4.86
CA GLY A 266 3.26 12.67 -3.90
C GLY A 266 4.01 12.95 -2.60
N ILE A 267 4.71 11.95 -2.05
CA ILE A 267 5.51 12.11 -0.84
C ILE A 267 6.65 13.11 -1.06
N LEU A 268 7.36 13.01 -2.19
CA LEU A 268 8.45 13.92 -2.52
C LEU A 268 7.95 15.34 -2.75
N ARG A 269 6.76 15.52 -3.34
CA ARG A 269 6.14 16.84 -3.51
C ARG A 269 5.85 17.51 -2.15
N VAL A 270 5.41 16.75 -1.15
CA VAL A 270 5.25 17.23 0.24
C VAL A 270 6.61 17.61 0.84
N VAL A 271 7.63 16.76 0.67
CA VAL A 271 8.99 17.04 1.16
C VAL A 271 9.53 18.33 0.56
N GLU A 272 9.38 18.53 -0.75
CA GLU A 272 9.82 19.74 -1.44
C GLU A 272 9.08 20.99 -0.98
N GLU A 273 7.77 20.90 -0.70
CA GLU A 273 7.00 22.02 -0.14
C GLU A 273 7.58 22.45 1.22
N LEU A 274 7.98 21.49 2.06
CA LEU A 274 8.60 21.78 3.35
C LEU A 274 10.04 22.29 3.19
N MET A 275 10.81 21.76 2.23
CA MET A 275 12.16 22.27 1.93
C MET A 275 12.11 23.73 1.44
N ALA A 276 11.09 24.10 0.66
CA ALA A 276 10.91 25.45 0.14
C ALA A 276 10.64 26.51 1.22
N LYS A 277 10.30 26.09 2.45
CA LYS A 277 10.16 27.01 3.59
C LYS A 277 11.50 27.57 4.07
N ASP A 278 12.61 26.90 3.77
CA ASP A 278 13.99 27.28 4.14
C ASP A 278 14.15 27.68 5.63
N ASP A 279 13.43 27.00 6.53
CA ASP A 279 13.44 27.23 7.98
C ASP A 279 14.63 26.53 8.69
N GLY A 280 15.52 25.90 7.93
CA GLY A 280 16.65 25.12 8.44
C GLY A 280 16.25 23.85 9.20
N ALA A 281 14.99 23.41 9.12
CA ALA A 281 14.52 22.18 9.74
C ALA A 281 15.05 20.94 8.99
N ILE A 282 15.24 19.84 9.73
CA ILE A 282 15.49 18.53 9.13
C ILE A 282 14.16 17.86 8.84
N ILE A 283 13.98 17.35 7.63
CA ILE A 283 12.78 16.60 7.24
C ILE A 283 13.06 15.10 7.43
N VAL A 284 12.22 14.43 8.20
CA VAL A 284 12.25 12.98 8.40
C VAL A 284 11.07 12.35 7.68
N ILE A 285 11.36 11.55 6.66
CA ILE A 285 10.39 10.71 5.97
C ILE A 285 10.28 9.40 6.74
N ASN A 286 9.15 9.15 7.38
CA ASN A 286 8.84 7.86 7.96
C ASN A 286 8.54 6.87 6.84
N SER A 287 9.06 5.64 6.94
CA SER A 287 8.64 4.55 6.06
C SER A 287 7.12 4.39 6.09
N ILE A 288 6.49 4.12 4.95
CA ILE A 288 5.12 3.61 4.92
C ILE A 288 5.09 2.33 5.75
N LEU A 289 4.20 2.29 6.75
CA LEU A 289 4.14 1.20 7.71
C LEU A 289 3.69 -0.11 7.03
N PRO A 290 4.08 -1.28 7.58
CA PRO A 290 3.59 -2.55 7.07
C PRO A 290 2.07 -2.68 7.10
N VAL A 291 1.53 -3.26 6.04
CA VAL A 291 0.09 -3.53 5.90
C VAL A 291 -0.12 -4.99 5.54
N ALA A 292 -1.01 -5.66 6.27
CA ALA A 292 -1.45 -7.02 5.95
C ALA A 292 -2.78 -7.02 5.20
N VAL A 293 -3.02 -8.08 4.44
CA VAL A 293 -4.33 -8.31 3.80
C VAL A 293 -5.13 -9.38 4.54
N LYS A 294 -4.45 -10.28 5.26
CA LYS A 294 -5.02 -11.38 6.04
C LYS A 294 -4.83 -11.15 7.54
N SER A 295 -5.72 -11.69 8.36
CA SER A 295 -5.64 -11.66 9.83
C SER A 295 -4.44 -12.41 10.40
N SER A 296 -3.78 -13.24 9.58
CA SER A 296 -2.50 -13.88 9.90
C SER A 296 -1.32 -12.90 9.99
N MET A 297 -1.52 -11.62 9.67
CA MET A 297 -0.48 -10.59 9.68
C MET A 297 0.71 -10.88 8.75
N SER A 298 0.53 -11.77 7.77
CA SER A 298 1.58 -12.22 6.87
C SER A 298 1.91 -11.19 5.80
N LEU A 299 3.21 -10.88 5.63
CA LEU A 299 3.74 -9.94 4.65
C LEU A 299 4.45 -10.66 3.50
N GLU A 300 5.41 -11.54 3.81
CA GLU A 300 6.22 -12.27 2.82
C GLU A 300 6.32 -13.75 3.15
N GLY A 301 6.34 -14.58 2.11
CA GLY A 301 6.63 -16.01 2.18
C GLY A 301 6.13 -16.76 0.96
N LYS A 302 6.57 -18.01 0.81
CA LYS A 302 6.37 -18.81 -0.42
C LYS A 302 4.92 -18.89 -0.92
N TYR A 303 3.95 -18.88 -0.01
CA TYR A 303 2.50 -18.97 -0.32
C TYR A 303 1.72 -17.77 0.24
N ILE A 304 2.41 -16.67 0.51
CA ILE A 304 1.80 -15.44 1.03
C ILE A 304 1.60 -14.49 -0.13
N HIS A 305 0.34 -14.17 -0.40
CA HIS A 305 -0.06 -13.16 -1.39
C HIS A 305 -0.51 -11.91 -0.66
N ASN A 306 0.40 -10.94 -0.52
CA ASN A 306 0.09 -9.61 -0.04
C ASN A 306 0.31 -8.61 -1.18
N LYS A 307 -0.79 -8.05 -1.68
CA LYS A 307 -0.79 -7.15 -2.84
C LYS A 307 -0.23 -5.74 -2.55
N TYR A 308 0.05 -5.40 -1.30
CA TYR A 308 0.55 -4.08 -0.92
C TYR A 308 2.01 -4.11 -0.49
N TRP A 309 2.46 -5.20 0.14
CA TRP A 309 3.76 -5.23 0.80
C TRP A 309 4.94 -5.05 -0.14
N TYR A 310 4.89 -5.63 -1.35
CA TYR A 310 5.92 -5.41 -2.37
C TYR A 310 6.03 -3.91 -2.73
N SER A 311 4.90 -3.29 -3.04
CA SER A 311 4.79 -1.86 -3.37
C SER A 311 5.28 -0.95 -2.24
N ILE A 312 4.86 -1.22 -1.00
CA ILE A 312 5.33 -0.51 0.20
C ILE A 312 6.85 -0.59 0.31
N ASN A 313 7.43 -1.79 0.14
CA ASN A 313 8.88 -1.97 0.22
C ASN A 313 9.61 -1.21 -0.91
N GLN A 314 9.07 -1.21 -2.13
CA GLN A 314 9.63 -0.45 -3.26
C GLN A 314 9.60 1.05 -3.02
N VAL A 315 8.48 1.59 -2.54
CA VAL A 315 8.35 3.01 -2.19
C VAL A 315 9.35 3.38 -1.09
N ASN A 316 9.39 2.62 0.00
CA ASN A 316 10.30 2.86 1.12
C ASN A 316 11.78 2.82 0.70
N GLN A 317 12.17 1.86 -0.15
CA GLN A 317 13.54 1.79 -0.66
C GLN A 317 13.93 3.01 -1.49
N ASN A 318 13.02 3.52 -2.32
CA ASN A 318 13.28 4.71 -3.13
C ASN A 318 13.36 5.98 -2.27
N LEU A 319 12.45 6.14 -1.30
CA LEU A 319 12.50 7.25 -0.34
C LEU A 319 13.80 7.22 0.50
N GLN A 320 14.26 6.03 0.90
CA GLN A 320 15.54 5.88 1.59
C GLN A 320 16.72 6.30 0.71
N LYS A 321 16.73 5.91 -0.57
CA LYS A 321 17.78 6.31 -1.51
C LYS A 321 17.77 7.81 -1.77
N PHE A 322 16.59 8.42 -1.91
CA PHE A 322 16.43 9.87 -1.99
C PHE A 322 17.03 10.55 -0.74
N ALA A 323 16.62 10.17 0.46
CA ALA A 323 17.13 10.78 1.69
C ALA A 323 18.66 10.66 1.86
N LYS A 324 19.29 9.61 1.32
CA LYS A 324 20.76 9.46 1.32
C LYS A 324 21.48 10.51 0.46
N LYS A 325 20.83 11.01 -0.59
CA LYS A 325 21.38 12.02 -1.51
C LYS A 325 21.05 13.46 -1.08
N HIS A 326 20.17 13.64 -0.09
CA HIS A 326 19.64 14.94 0.34
C HIS A 326 19.98 15.24 1.80
N PRO A 327 21.00 16.07 2.10
CA PRO A 327 21.52 16.27 3.46
C PRO A 327 20.48 16.74 4.50
N GLY A 328 19.53 17.58 4.08
CA GLY A 328 18.42 18.09 4.90
C GLY A 328 17.27 17.10 5.11
N VAL A 329 17.33 15.94 4.46
CA VAL A 329 16.31 14.88 4.54
C VAL A 329 16.91 13.65 5.22
N LYS A 330 16.08 12.95 6.00
CA LYS A 330 16.39 11.67 6.63
C LYS A 330 15.26 10.70 6.36
N PHE A 331 15.59 9.41 6.28
CA PHE A 331 14.60 8.34 6.21
C PHE A 331 14.61 7.56 7.52
N PHE A 332 13.44 7.37 8.11
CA PHE A 332 13.24 6.56 9.30
C PHE A 332 12.53 5.26 8.92
N ASP A 333 13.20 4.13 9.08
CA ASP A 333 12.66 2.80 8.76
C ASP A 333 12.01 2.17 9.99
N ALA A 334 10.69 2.00 9.96
CA ALA A 334 9.92 1.37 11.04
C ALA A 334 9.81 -0.16 10.89
N LYS A 335 10.37 -0.77 9.83
CA LYS A 335 10.18 -2.20 9.52
C LYS A 335 10.57 -3.11 10.68
N GLU A 336 11.76 -2.94 11.26
CA GLU A 336 12.25 -3.83 12.31
C GLU A 336 11.46 -3.69 13.63
N ILE A 337 10.88 -2.51 13.86
CA ILE A 337 10.02 -2.22 15.02
C ILE A 337 8.70 -2.97 14.89
N LEU A 338 8.13 -3.01 13.68
CA LEU A 338 6.75 -3.44 13.44
C LEU A 338 6.63 -4.84 12.83
N THR A 339 7.73 -5.47 12.44
CA THR A 339 7.73 -6.79 11.80
C THR A 339 8.61 -7.78 12.54
N GLU A 340 8.35 -9.06 12.29
CA GLU A 340 9.11 -10.18 12.82
C GLU A 340 9.21 -11.30 11.78
N PHE A 341 10.33 -12.01 11.78
CA PHE A 341 10.48 -13.23 11.00
C PHE A 341 10.01 -14.44 11.82
N LYS A 342 9.19 -15.30 11.21
CA LYS A 342 8.86 -16.63 11.73
C LYS A 342 9.34 -17.67 10.73
N GLY A 343 10.50 -18.24 10.99
CA GLY A 343 11.25 -19.01 10.00
C GLY A 343 11.67 -18.10 8.84
N HIS A 344 11.31 -18.48 7.61
CA HIS A 344 11.63 -17.70 6.40
C HIS A 344 10.53 -16.71 5.98
N ASN A 345 9.43 -16.63 6.73
CA ASN A 345 8.29 -15.78 6.40
C ASN A 345 8.31 -14.52 7.27
N LEU A 346 7.94 -13.39 6.67
CA LEU A 346 7.84 -12.10 7.35
C LEU A 346 6.39 -11.82 7.76
N TYR A 347 6.21 -11.37 9.00
CA TYR A 347 4.91 -11.01 9.57
C TYR A 347 4.97 -9.63 10.21
N MET A 348 3.83 -8.95 10.28
CA MET A 348 3.66 -7.86 11.23
C MET A 348 3.58 -8.45 12.64
N ARG A 349 4.20 -7.77 13.60
CA ARG A 349 4.07 -8.08 15.02
C ARG A 349 2.63 -7.82 15.44
N LYS A 350 1.88 -8.88 15.73
CA LYS A 350 0.42 -8.79 15.88
C LYS A 350 0.01 -7.83 17.00
N GLU A 351 0.77 -7.80 18.08
CA GLU A 351 0.56 -6.92 19.23
C GLU A 351 0.75 -5.43 18.91
N MET A 352 1.47 -5.09 17.84
CA MET A 352 1.74 -3.71 17.45
C MET A 352 0.60 -3.07 16.64
N PHE A 353 -0.44 -3.82 16.31
CA PHE A 353 -1.54 -3.34 15.47
C PHE A 353 -2.91 -3.72 16.05
N VAL A 354 -3.89 -2.82 15.92
CA VAL A 354 -5.29 -3.13 16.27
C VAL A 354 -6.00 -3.87 15.14
N ASP A 355 -5.60 -3.59 13.91
CA ASP A 355 -6.11 -4.22 12.70
C ASP A 355 -4.93 -4.52 11.75
N LYS A 356 -5.17 -4.54 10.44
CA LYS A 356 -4.13 -4.87 9.45
C LYS A 356 -3.35 -3.65 8.95
N VAL A 357 -3.60 -2.46 9.52
CA VAL A 357 -3.11 -1.15 9.07
C VAL A 357 -2.73 -0.25 10.26
N HIS A 358 -3.62 -0.09 11.24
CA HIS A 358 -3.49 0.88 12.33
C HIS A 358 -2.75 0.30 13.53
N LEU A 359 -1.89 1.12 14.11
CA LEU A 359 -1.09 0.74 15.27
C LEU A 359 -1.95 0.58 16.53
N SER A 360 -1.58 -0.38 17.36
CA SER A 360 -2.05 -0.50 18.74
C SER A 360 -1.38 0.54 19.64
N VAL A 361 -1.79 0.58 20.91
CA VAL A 361 -1.12 1.39 21.93
C VAL A 361 0.37 1.03 22.04
N ASP A 362 0.70 -0.26 21.96
CA ASP A 362 2.08 -0.75 22.04
C ASP A 362 2.85 -0.38 20.77
N GLY A 363 2.21 -0.48 19.60
CA GLY A 363 2.81 -0.04 18.34
C GLY A 363 3.07 1.47 18.31
N GLN A 364 2.13 2.28 18.78
CA GLN A 364 2.30 3.73 18.91
C GLN A 364 3.41 4.08 19.89
N ALA A 365 3.49 3.39 21.04
CA ALA A 365 4.54 3.59 22.03
C ALA A 365 5.93 3.25 21.47
N ALA A 366 6.09 2.04 20.92
CA ALA A 366 7.38 1.57 20.38
C ALA A 366 7.88 2.46 19.23
N LEU A 367 6.97 2.88 18.35
CA LEU A 367 7.29 3.81 17.29
C LEU A 367 7.70 5.18 17.86
N ALA A 368 6.89 5.77 18.74
CA ALA A 368 7.18 7.08 19.33
C ALA A 368 8.50 7.12 20.10
N GLU A 369 8.87 6.05 20.81
CA GLU A 369 10.16 5.91 21.51
C GLU A 369 11.33 5.94 20.53
N ALA A 370 11.26 5.16 19.45
CA ALA A 370 12.29 5.16 18.41
C ALA A 370 12.39 6.52 17.67
N GLN A 371 11.25 7.18 17.46
CA GLN A 371 11.20 8.52 16.89
C GLN A 371 11.83 9.55 17.83
N ALA A 372 11.55 9.49 19.13
CA ALA A 372 12.15 10.39 20.14
C ALA A 372 13.68 10.25 20.17
N ASN A 373 14.19 9.02 20.11
CA ASN A 373 15.63 8.77 19.99
C ASN A 373 16.22 9.32 18.68
N THR A 374 15.46 9.28 17.59
CA THR A 374 15.89 9.87 16.31
C THR A 374 15.93 11.39 16.37
N VAL A 375 14.90 12.02 16.94
CA VAL A 375 14.85 13.47 17.19
C VAL A 375 16.02 13.90 18.06
N LYS A 376 16.29 13.20 19.16
CA LYS A 376 17.47 13.42 20.00
C LYS A 376 18.76 13.52 19.19
N ASN A 377 19.02 12.51 18.36
CA ASN A 377 20.23 12.43 17.57
C ASN A 377 20.34 13.56 16.53
N ILE A 378 19.21 14.00 15.97
CA ILE A 378 19.16 15.13 15.03
C ILE A 378 19.50 16.43 15.75
N LEU A 379 18.84 16.69 16.90
CA LEU A 379 19.02 17.92 17.65
C LEU A 379 20.43 18.04 18.24
N GLN A 380 20.99 16.94 18.75
CA GLN A 380 22.38 16.90 19.23
C GLN A 380 23.38 17.25 18.13
N LYS A 381 23.27 16.60 16.97
CA LYS A 381 24.16 16.90 15.83
C LYS A 381 24.04 18.33 15.32
N LYS A 382 22.82 18.89 15.33
CA LYS A 382 22.60 20.30 14.97
C LYS A 382 23.34 21.22 15.94
N SER A 383 23.17 21.00 17.25
CA SER A 383 23.87 21.79 18.28
C SER A 383 25.40 21.69 18.19
N GLU A 384 25.95 20.52 17.87
CA GLU A 384 27.40 20.33 17.69
C GLU A 384 27.93 21.06 16.44
N ASN A 385 27.14 21.14 15.38
CA ASN A 385 27.52 21.86 14.16
C ASN A 385 27.47 23.37 14.38
N ASP A 386 26.42 23.88 15.05
CA ASP A 386 26.28 25.30 15.37
C ASP A 386 27.46 25.78 16.24
N MET A 387 27.85 25.00 17.26
CA MET A 387 29.03 25.29 18.09
C MET A 387 30.36 25.27 17.32
N LYS A 388 30.48 24.48 16.24
CA LYS A 388 31.70 24.45 15.40
C LYS A 388 31.78 25.64 14.45
N VAL A 389 30.65 26.19 14.03
CA VAL A 389 30.58 27.40 13.21
C VAL A 389 31.00 28.62 14.04
N ASP A 390 30.54 28.72 15.29
CA ASP A 390 30.87 29.82 16.20
C ASP A 390 32.31 29.74 16.77
N GLY A 391 32.93 28.56 16.75
CA GLY A 391 34.29 28.31 17.26
C GLY A 391 35.43 28.63 16.29
N ASN A 392 35.13 29.10 15.08
CA ASN A 392 36.14 29.44 14.07
C ASN A 392 36.27 30.97 13.96
N PRO A 393 37.42 31.61 14.35
CA PRO A 393 37.58 33.04 14.22
C PRO A 393 37.79 33.38 12.75
N SER A 394 36.69 33.47 11.99
CA SER A 394 36.73 34.06 10.67
C SER A 394 36.85 35.57 10.81
N LYS A 395 37.82 36.11 10.08
CA LYS A 395 38.17 37.53 10.01
C LYS A 395 36.92 38.38 9.85
N SER A 396 36.81 39.42 10.67
CA SER A 396 35.89 40.53 10.52
C SER A 396 35.94 41.07 9.08
N GLY A 397 34.99 40.64 8.26
CA GLY A 397 34.59 41.30 7.03
C GLY A 397 33.57 42.36 7.41
N ASP A 398 34.05 43.59 7.47
CA ASP A 398 33.30 44.82 7.68
C ASP A 398 32.21 44.95 6.59
N TYR A 399 30.97 44.54 6.88
CA TYR A 399 29.80 44.90 6.06
C TYR A 399 29.11 46.09 6.71
N ARG A 400 29.52 47.27 6.25
CA ARG A 400 28.81 48.52 6.47
C ARG A 400 27.48 48.50 5.73
N ASN A 401 26.47 49.04 6.41
CA ASN A 401 25.22 49.56 5.84
C ASN A 401 25.45 50.31 4.53
N SER A 402 24.61 50.01 3.54
CA SER A 402 24.16 50.98 2.55
C SER A 402 22.76 50.58 2.06
N ASP A 403 21.77 51.32 2.55
CA ASP A 403 20.64 51.92 1.85
C ASP A 403 19.81 51.09 0.84
N SER A 404 18.57 50.87 1.26
CA SER A 404 17.30 51.02 0.53
C SER A 404 17.30 51.27 -0.99
N ASP A 405 16.75 50.29 -1.72
CA ASP A 405 15.59 50.42 -2.61
C ASP A 405 14.81 49.08 -2.50
N GLY A 406 13.50 48.95 -2.60
CA GLY A 406 12.50 49.79 -3.24
C GLY A 406 11.78 49.01 -4.35
N SER A 407 11.24 47.82 -4.07
CA SER A 407 10.25 47.19 -4.95
C SER A 407 9.31 46.26 -4.18
N ASP A 408 8.07 46.72 -4.04
CA ASP A 408 6.88 45.95 -3.68
C ASP A 408 6.80 44.63 -4.46
N ALA A 409 6.75 43.53 -3.72
CA ALA A 409 6.11 42.30 -4.17
C ALA A 409 4.95 42.03 -3.22
N SER A 410 3.80 42.60 -3.56
CA SER A 410 2.52 42.28 -2.93
C SER A 410 2.21 40.81 -3.16
N SER A 411 2.34 40.02 -2.08
CA SER A 411 1.75 38.69 -1.99
C SER A 411 0.23 38.84 -2.02
N PRO A 412 -0.54 38.06 -2.81
CA PRO A 412 -1.99 38.19 -2.79
C PRO A 412 -2.52 37.73 -1.42
N ASP A 413 -3.16 38.62 -0.68
CA ASP A 413 -3.96 38.29 0.50
C ASP A 413 -5.18 37.50 0.05
N TRP A 414 -5.15 36.17 0.21
CA TRP A 414 -6.27 35.30 -0.17
C TRP A 414 -7.22 34.91 0.98
N TRP A 415 -7.15 35.54 2.16
CA TRP A 415 -8.20 35.47 3.19
C TRP A 415 -8.15 36.68 4.14
N THR A 416 -9.32 37.25 4.47
CA THR A 416 -9.48 38.32 5.46
C THR A 416 -9.81 37.72 6.84
N GLU A 417 -9.56 38.47 7.92
CA GLU A 417 -9.89 38.06 9.30
C GLU A 417 -11.40 37.76 9.47
N GLN A 418 -12.24 38.33 8.61
CA GLN A 418 -13.69 38.07 8.50
C GLN A 418 -14.00 36.66 8.01
N ASP A 419 -13.24 36.14 7.05
CA ASP A 419 -13.48 34.81 6.47
C ASP A 419 -13.13 33.67 7.46
N TYR A 420 -12.27 33.97 8.42
CA TYR A 420 -11.91 33.07 9.53
C TYR A 420 -13.05 32.94 10.55
N ASP A 421 -13.77 34.02 10.82
CA ASP A 421 -14.90 34.05 11.77
C ASP A 421 -16.21 33.50 11.15
N ASP A 422 -16.41 33.66 9.85
CA ASP A 422 -17.56 33.08 9.13
C ASP A 422 -17.47 31.54 9.05
N PHE A 423 -16.25 30.99 8.96
CA PHE A 423 -16.02 29.55 9.00
C PHE A 423 -16.34 28.94 10.38
N LEU A 424 -16.08 29.67 11.47
CA LEU A 424 -16.29 29.17 12.83
C LEU A 424 -17.77 29.19 13.28
N ASN A 425 -18.64 29.91 12.56
CA ASN A 425 -20.05 30.11 12.94
C ASN A 425 -21.05 29.32 12.07
N PHE A 426 -20.58 28.34 11.30
CA PHE A 426 -21.46 27.54 10.44
C PHE A 426 -22.04 26.35 11.22
N ASP A 427 -23.14 26.59 11.96
CA ASP A 427 -24.01 25.53 12.49
C ASP A 427 -24.69 24.80 11.31
N ILE A 428 -24.41 23.51 11.14
CA ILE A 428 -25.14 22.63 10.21
C ILE A 428 -25.84 21.54 11.00
N ASP A 429 -27.16 21.50 10.82
CA ASP A 429 -28.10 20.46 11.25
C ASP A 429 -27.57 19.03 10.96
N LEU A 430 -27.49 18.24 12.03
CA LEU A 430 -27.17 16.81 11.98
C LEU A 430 -28.45 15.99 11.76
N ASP A 431 -28.75 15.66 10.51
CA ASP A 431 -29.53 14.45 10.17
C ASP A 431 -29.00 13.87 8.86
N GLY A 432 -28.76 12.56 8.84
CA GLY A 432 -28.28 11.86 7.65
C GLY A 432 -27.24 10.77 7.90
N SER A 433 -27.66 9.77 8.66
CA SER A 433 -27.20 8.38 8.67
C SER A 433 -26.48 7.88 7.39
N ASP A 434 -25.31 7.26 7.53
CA ASP A 434 -25.14 5.79 7.49
C ASP A 434 -23.72 5.34 7.08
N ASP A 435 -23.29 4.30 7.81
CA ASP A 435 -22.43 3.18 7.44
C ASP A 435 -21.12 3.45 6.67
N TRP A 436 -19.98 3.18 7.32
CA TRP A 436 -18.97 2.19 6.91
C TRP A 436 -17.96 2.00 8.07
N LEU A 437 -18.02 0.83 8.71
CA LEU A 437 -17.02 0.30 9.65
C LEU A 437 -15.74 -0.13 8.94
#